data_AF-A0A9N9BPS7-F1
#
_entry.id   AF-A0A9N9BPS7-F1
#
_cell.length_a   1.000
_cell.length_b   1.000
_cell.length_c   1.000
_cell.angle_alpha   90.00
_cell.angle_beta   90.00
_cell.angle_gamma   90.00
#
_symmetry.space_group_name_H-M   'P 1'
#
loop_
_entity.id
_entity.type
_entity.pdbx_description
1 polymer ?
#
loop_
_entity_poly.entity_id
_entity_poly.type
_entity_poly.pdbx_seq_one_letter_code
_entity_poly.pdbx_strand_id
1 'polypeptide(L)'
;MSCFRFLAVVASALTLGAVLLSYPKPSAFPPPPVQEISPITGFPTWREHIKGFDFQTNIAPSLYALIINFILGLSALYWTLFYKQPKSTVSFFHYDSETAPATLFNTIIAIYILVTSWASLAGIIVDLSKLWVPVGVIHNAAELMFLWLLFTGGRVASNFYFPAIGIYMITVVATCMYVPWPYDAVFFKAQGLVLDFMIIIVFTQIILETRSRFKEDAESHTPIADLEDEEDRERLTSRAKLYPTTVDHPKQLYILLAAGIFHILGNTISTIFSDSFKALLFFHTTYSISFPLYAYYIYLETHCQSIMPQKRIYLVRTEKWRLITIILFCTAFSLITMRFPIMSDIEKSKH
;
A
#
# COMPACT_ATOMS: atom_id res chain seq x y z
N MET A 1 -7.01 -32.22 5.22
CA MET A 1 -6.82 -30.76 5.07
C MET A 1 -6.35 -30.04 6.34
N SER A 2 -6.73 -30.45 7.56
CA SER A 2 -6.30 -29.78 8.81
C SER A 2 -4.78 -29.79 9.04
N CYS A 3 -4.10 -30.90 8.72
CA CYS A 3 -2.66 -31.03 8.88
C CYS A 3 -1.86 -30.01 8.05
N PHE A 4 -2.22 -29.80 6.77
CA PHE A 4 -1.55 -28.81 5.92
C PHE A 4 -1.70 -27.37 6.44
N ARG A 5 -2.91 -27.00 6.91
CA ARG A 5 -3.18 -25.68 7.50
C ARG A 5 -2.30 -25.43 8.73
N PHE A 6 -2.20 -26.43 9.60
CA PHE A 6 -1.35 -26.37 10.78
C PHE A 6 0.13 -26.25 10.41
N LEU A 7 0.61 -27.08 9.48
CA LEU A 7 2.00 -27.07 9.01
C LEU A 7 2.38 -25.70 8.40
N ALA A 8 1.50 -25.07 7.64
CA ALA A 8 1.76 -23.74 7.05
C ALA A 8 1.95 -22.66 8.13
N VAL A 9 1.09 -22.65 9.15
CA VAL A 9 1.21 -21.70 10.27
C VAL A 9 2.48 -21.97 11.07
N VAL A 10 2.78 -23.23 11.38
CA VAL A 10 3.99 -23.62 12.11
C VAL A 10 5.25 -23.25 11.31
N ALA A 11 5.30 -23.55 10.02
CA ALA A 11 6.43 -23.18 9.16
C ALA A 11 6.64 -21.66 9.11
N SER A 12 5.56 -20.88 9.06
CA SER A 12 5.62 -19.41 9.07
C SER A 12 6.10 -18.87 10.42
N ALA A 13 5.63 -19.46 11.52
CA ALA A 13 6.09 -19.11 12.87
C ALA A 13 7.55 -19.50 13.10
N LEU A 14 7.99 -20.66 12.60
CA LEU A 14 9.40 -21.08 12.64
C LEU A 14 10.28 -20.16 11.79
N THR A 15 9.79 -19.72 10.63
CA THR A 15 10.51 -18.74 9.79
C THR A 15 10.70 -17.42 10.54
N LEU A 16 9.64 -16.90 11.15
CA LEU A 16 9.73 -15.69 11.98
C LEU A 16 10.68 -15.90 13.17
N GLY A 17 10.60 -17.04 13.85
CA GLY A 17 11.50 -17.41 14.93
C GLY A 17 12.96 -17.47 14.49
N ALA A 18 13.25 -18.06 13.33
CA ALA A 18 14.59 -18.12 12.75
C ALA A 18 15.11 -16.72 12.41
N VAL A 19 14.26 -15.84 11.86
CA VAL A 19 14.62 -14.43 11.61
C VAL A 19 14.96 -13.72 12.92
N LEU A 20 14.13 -13.83 13.95
CA LEU A 20 14.39 -13.23 15.26
C LEU A 20 15.68 -13.75 15.89
N LEU A 21 15.94 -15.06 15.82
CA LEU A 21 17.17 -15.68 16.31
C LEU A 21 18.41 -15.31 15.47
N SER A 22 18.23 -14.84 14.23
CA SER A 22 19.32 -14.40 13.37
C SER A 22 19.83 -12.99 13.68
N TYR A 23 19.13 -12.24 14.53
CA TYR A 23 19.59 -10.93 14.99
C TYR A 23 20.80 -11.09 15.93
N PRO A 24 21.77 -10.17 15.84
CA PRO A 24 22.88 -10.13 16.79
C PRO A 24 22.36 -9.93 18.21
N LYS A 25 23.11 -10.44 19.19
CA LYS A 25 22.79 -10.20 20.61
C LYS A 25 22.80 -8.69 20.90
N PRO A 26 22.00 -8.22 21.87
CA PRO A 26 21.97 -6.80 22.26
C PRO A 26 23.35 -6.17 22.50
N SER A 27 24.27 -6.93 23.09
CA SER A 27 25.64 -6.50 23.37
C SER A 27 26.53 -6.32 22.12
N ALA A 28 26.08 -6.77 20.96
CA ALA A 28 26.80 -6.67 19.69
C ALA A 28 26.21 -5.62 18.75
N PHE A 29 25.14 -4.92 19.15
CA PHE A 29 24.67 -3.77 18.37
C PHE A 29 25.68 -2.62 18.45
N PRO A 30 25.90 -1.92 17.34
CA PRO A 30 26.62 -0.66 17.38
C PRO A 30 25.85 0.33 18.26
N PRO A 31 26.54 1.37 18.79
CA PRO A 31 25.84 2.48 19.44
C PRO A 31 24.81 3.08 18.47
N PRO A 32 23.67 3.61 18.97
CA PRO A 32 22.71 4.33 18.16
C PRO A 32 23.39 5.37 17.25
N PRO A 33 23.00 5.44 15.96
CA PRO A 33 23.53 6.47 15.07
C PRO A 33 23.10 7.85 15.57
N VAL A 34 23.93 8.86 15.32
CA VAL A 34 23.61 10.25 15.66
C VAL A 34 22.46 10.72 14.78
N GLN A 35 21.43 11.29 15.39
CA GLN A 35 20.29 11.87 14.67
C GLN A 35 20.72 13.15 13.94
N GLU A 36 20.30 13.28 12.70
CA GLU A 36 20.34 14.56 12.00
C GLU A 36 19.33 15.54 12.61
N ILE A 37 19.65 16.82 12.53
CA ILE A 37 18.78 17.91 12.98
C ILE A 37 18.09 18.51 11.76
N SER A 38 16.76 18.63 11.84
CA SER A 38 15.95 19.22 10.78
C SER A 38 16.40 20.65 10.52
N PRO A 39 16.80 21.02 9.28
CA PRO A 39 17.24 22.38 8.99
C PRO A 39 16.11 23.41 9.09
N ILE A 40 14.85 22.96 9.05
CA ILE A 40 13.66 23.83 9.09
C ILE A 40 13.15 24.00 10.52
N THR A 41 13.09 22.92 11.29
CA THR A 41 12.46 22.95 12.64
C THR A 41 13.45 22.97 13.80
N GLY A 42 14.70 22.56 13.56
CA GLY A 42 15.69 22.36 14.63
C GLY A 42 15.44 21.13 15.50
N PHE A 43 14.43 20.30 15.21
CA PHE A 43 14.18 19.07 15.96
C PHE A 43 15.00 17.89 15.44
N PRO A 44 15.34 16.91 16.30
CA PRO A 44 15.91 15.64 15.87
C PRO A 44 15.01 14.89 14.90
N THR A 45 15.61 14.36 13.85
CA THR A 45 14.92 13.65 12.76
C THR A 45 15.02 12.14 12.94
N TRP A 46 14.13 11.38 12.27
CA TRP A 46 14.26 9.93 12.16
C TRP A 46 15.19 9.49 11.04
N ARG A 47 16.31 10.18 10.89
CA ARG A 47 17.37 9.79 9.97
C ARG A 47 18.74 10.07 10.57
N GLU A 48 19.68 9.22 10.20
CA GLU A 48 21.10 9.46 10.40
C GLU A 48 21.65 10.34 9.29
N HIS A 49 22.95 10.63 9.37
CA HIS A 49 23.65 11.37 8.33
C HIS A 49 23.64 10.61 7.00
N ILE A 50 23.03 11.21 5.97
CA ILE A 50 22.95 10.63 4.63
C ILE A 50 24.15 11.11 3.80
N LYS A 51 24.96 10.16 3.32
CA LYS A 51 26.18 10.46 2.58
C LYS A 51 25.86 11.13 1.25
N GLY A 52 26.48 12.29 1.01
CA GLY A 52 26.30 13.06 -0.22
C GLY A 52 24.89 13.66 -0.35
N PHE A 53 24.19 13.87 0.77
CA PHE A 53 22.87 14.50 0.77
C PHE A 53 22.92 15.89 0.17
N ASP A 54 22.12 16.11 -0.86
CA ASP A 54 21.88 17.43 -1.45
C ASP A 54 20.40 17.80 -1.27
N PHE A 55 20.15 18.87 -0.52
CA PHE A 55 18.80 19.27 -0.16
C PHE A 55 17.95 19.63 -1.39
N GLN A 56 18.54 20.30 -2.38
CA GLN A 56 17.83 20.72 -3.59
C GLN A 56 17.43 19.52 -4.45
N THR A 57 18.36 18.57 -4.64
CA THR A 57 18.10 17.33 -5.37
C THR A 57 17.13 16.43 -4.61
N ASN A 58 17.13 16.45 -3.27
CA ASN A 58 16.17 15.72 -2.46
C ASN A 58 14.75 16.28 -2.59
N ILE A 59 14.60 17.61 -2.47
CA ILE A 59 13.27 18.23 -2.40
C ILE A 59 12.54 18.22 -3.75
N ALA A 60 13.25 18.23 -4.88
CA ALA A 60 12.64 18.23 -6.20
C ALA A 60 11.70 17.04 -6.47
N PRO A 61 12.12 15.75 -6.35
CA PRO A 61 11.22 14.62 -6.52
C PRO A 61 10.17 14.54 -5.41
N SER A 62 10.48 14.93 -4.17
CA SER A 62 9.48 14.97 -3.08
C SER A 62 8.37 15.98 -3.36
N LEU A 63 8.71 17.16 -3.87
CA LEU A 63 7.74 18.22 -4.22
C LEU A 63 6.92 17.82 -5.45
N TYR A 64 7.54 17.19 -6.45
CA TYR A 64 6.83 16.62 -7.58
C TYR A 64 5.82 15.55 -7.13
N ALA A 65 6.24 14.59 -6.30
CA ALA A 65 5.36 13.57 -5.73
C ALA A 65 4.21 14.20 -4.94
N LEU A 66 4.51 15.19 -4.10
CA LEU A 66 3.51 15.94 -3.34
C LEU A 66 2.44 16.55 -4.26
N ILE A 67 2.86 17.33 -5.25
CA ILE A 67 1.93 18.04 -6.14
C ILE A 67 1.10 17.05 -6.95
N ILE A 68 1.72 16.04 -7.54
CA ILE A 68 0.99 15.12 -8.42
C ILE A 68 0.02 14.24 -7.62
N ASN A 69 0.43 13.77 -6.44
CA ASN A 69 -0.43 12.96 -5.57
C ASN A 69 -1.58 13.80 -5.03
N PHE A 70 -1.37 15.08 -4.72
CA PHE A 70 -2.46 15.96 -4.30
C PHE A 70 -3.52 16.11 -5.40
N ILE A 71 -3.09 16.47 -6.63
CA ILE A 71 -4.01 16.68 -7.76
C ILE A 71 -4.74 15.39 -8.13
N LEU A 72 -4.01 14.27 -8.24
CA LEU A 72 -4.59 12.98 -8.60
C LEU A 72 -5.47 12.41 -7.49
N GLY A 73 -5.10 12.62 -6.22
CA GLY A 73 -5.90 12.23 -5.07
C GLY A 73 -7.23 12.98 -5.00
N LEU A 74 -7.22 14.30 -5.22
CA LEU A 74 -8.46 15.10 -5.29
C LEU A 74 -9.34 14.67 -6.46
N SER A 75 -8.72 14.43 -7.62
CA SER A 75 -9.42 13.96 -8.82
C SER A 75 -10.06 12.59 -8.58
N ALA A 76 -9.29 11.63 -8.04
CA ALA A 76 -9.76 10.30 -7.70
C ALA A 76 -10.90 10.33 -6.66
N LEU A 77 -10.77 11.17 -5.63
CA LEU A 77 -11.82 11.32 -4.62
C LEU A 77 -13.10 11.90 -5.22
N TYR A 78 -12.96 12.87 -6.12
CA TYR A 78 -14.09 13.41 -6.87
C TYR A 78 -14.78 12.33 -7.72
N TRP A 79 -13.99 11.50 -8.42
CA TRP A 79 -14.50 10.40 -9.25
C TRP A 79 -15.23 9.31 -8.45
N THR A 80 -14.84 9.08 -7.20
CA THR A 80 -15.46 8.03 -6.39
C THR A 80 -16.65 8.52 -5.58
N LEU A 81 -16.68 9.79 -5.16
CA LEU A 81 -17.75 10.34 -4.32
C LEU A 81 -18.84 11.09 -5.08
N PHE A 82 -18.48 11.89 -6.08
CA PHE A 82 -19.40 12.86 -6.69
C PHE A 82 -19.71 12.55 -8.16
N TYR A 83 -18.83 11.84 -8.84
CA TYR A 83 -19.08 11.46 -10.23
C TYR A 83 -20.17 10.39 -10.30
N LYS A 84 -21.27 10.71 -11.00
CA LYS A 84 -22.39 9.79 -11.22
C LYS A 84 -21.97 8.70 -12.22
N GLN A 85 -21.48 7.59 -11.69
CA GLN A 85 -21.02 6.45 -12.48
C GLN A 85 -22.20 5.74 -13.15
N PRO A 86 -22.18 5.53 -14.48
CA PRO A 86 -23.10 4.60 -15.12
C PRO A 86 -22.98 3.21 -14.49
N LYS A 87 -24.08 2.48 -14.33
CA LYS A 87 -24.06 1.14 -13.72
C LYS A 87 -23.10 0.18 -14.43
N SER A 88 -22.96 0.34 -15.75
CA SER A 88 -22.04 -0.43 -16.62
C SER A 88 -20.55 -0.20 -16.32
N THR A 89 -20.20 0.88 -15.61
CA THR A 89 -18.83 1.17 -15.19
C THR A 89 -18.51 0.68 -13.78
N VAL A 90 -19.50 0.28 -12.98
CA VAL A 90 -19.24 -0.10 -11.59
C VAL A 90 -18.65 -1.51 -11.54
N SER A 91 -17.52 -1.65 -10.86
CA SER A 91 -16.95 -2.95 -10.53
C SER A 91 -17.52 -3.51 -9.24
N PHE A 92 -17.68 -4.82 -9.20
CA PHE A 92 -18.24 -5.53 -8.07
C PHE A 92 -17.24 -6.57 -7.56
N PHE A 93 -17.02 -6.55 -6.26
CA PHE A 93 -16.37 -7.63 -5.54
C PHE A 93 -17.34 -8.79 -5.39
N HIS A 94 -16.87 -9.98 -5.75
CA HIS A 94 -17.54 -11.24 -5.51
C HIS A 94 -16.78 -11.97 -4.40
N TYR A 95 -17.49 -12.28 -3.32
CA TYR A 95 -16.95 -12.99 -2.16
C TYR A 95 -17.95 -14.06 -1.73
N ASP A 96 -17.61 -15.33 -1.96
CA ASP A 96 -18.54 -16.46 -1.86
C ASP A 96 -19.83 -16.20 -2.68
N SER A 97 -21.00 -16.12 -2.04
CA SER A 97 -22.29 -15.81 -2.68
C SER A 97 -22.68 -14.33 -2.61
N GLU A 98 -21.85 -13.50 -2.00
CA GLU A 98 -22.14 -12.08 -1.79
C GLU A 98 -21.44 -11.18 -2.81
N THR A 99 -22.10 -10.07 -3.16
CA THR A 99 -21.58 -9.07 -4.09
C THR A 99 -21.54 -7.69 -3.45
N ALA A 100 -20.43 -6.98 -3.57
CA ALA A 100 -20.27 -5.63 -3.03
C ALA A 100 -19.71 -4.69 -4.09
N PRO A 101 -20.21 -3.46 -4.24
CA PRO A 101 -19.59 -2.50 -5.16
C PRO A 101 -18.18 -2.13 -4.68
N ALA A 102 -17.22 -2.02 -5.60
CA ALA A 102 -15.85 -1.62 -5.30
C ALA A 102 -15.69 -0.12 -4.97
N THR A 103 -16.79 0.65 -4.95
CA THR A 103 -16.80 2.10 -4.75
C THR A 103 -16.14 2.53 -3.43
N LEU A 104 -16.39 1.80 -2.33
CA LEU A 104 -15.76 2.12 -1.05
C LEU A 104 -14.25 1.84 -1.09
N PHE A 105 -13.82 0.75 -1.72
CA PHE A 105 -12.41 0.43 -1.90
C PHE A 105 -11.70 1.52 -2.71
N ASN A 106 -12.28 1.93 -3.85
CA ASN A 106 -11.73 3.01 -4.67
C ASN A 106 -11.66 4.33 -3.90
N THR A 107 -12.67 4.63 -3.09
CA THR A 107 -12.67 5.82 -2.21
C THR A 107 -11.54 5.77 -1.18
N ILE A 108 -11.30 4.62 -0.54
CA ILE A 108 -10.20 4.47 0.43
C ILE A 108 -8.85 4.61 -0.27
N ILE A 109 -8.67 4.07 -1.49
CA ILE A 109 -7.43 4.30 -2.26
C ILE A 109 -7.28 5.80 -2.60
N ALA A 110 -8.35 6.50 -2.97
CA ALA A 110 -8.28 7.94 -3.21
C ALA A 110 -7.84 8.72 -1.95
N ILE A 111 -8.40 8.37 -0.78
CA ILE A 111 -7.99 8.91 0.52
C ILE A 111 -6.52 8.58 0.79
N TYR A 112 -6.08 7.36 0.51
CA TYR A 112 -4.70 6.93 0.68
C TYR A 112 -3.72 7.77 -0.15
N ILE A 113 -4.06 8.07 -1.41
CA ILE A 113 -3.26 8.97 -2.27
C ILE A 113 -3.14 10.36 -1.63
N LEU A 114 -4.26 10.94 -1.16
CA LEU A 114 -4.29 12.26 -0.51
C LEU A 114 -3.52 12.30 0.81
N VAL A 115 -3.68 11.29 1.64
CA VAL A 115 -2.97 11.17 2.91
C VAL A 115 -1.46 11.03 2.66
N THR A 116 -1.06 10.30 1.63
CA THR A 116 0.37 10.18 1.24
C THR A 116 0.94 11.52 0.77
N SER A 117 0.16 12.28 0.01
CA SER A 117 0.50 13.67 -0.32
C SER A 117 0.70 14.49 0.97
N TRP A 118 -0.19 14.38 1.94
CA TRP A 118 -0.07 15.10 3.21
C TRP A 118 1.15 14.64 4.04
N ALA A 119 1.44 13.34 4.05
CA ALA A 119 2.63 12.78 4.69
C ALA A 119 3.92 13.27 4.03
N SER A 120 3.91 13.46 2.70
CA SER A 120 5.04 14.04 1.96
C SER A 120 5.24 15.51 2.33
N LEU A 121 4.16 16.30 2.39
CA LEU A 121 4.23 17.70 2.86
C LEU A 121 4.76 17.80 4.29
N ALA A 122 4.23 16.99 5.20
CA ALA A 122 4.72 16.92 6.57
C ALA A 122 6.20 16.51 6.59
N GLY A 123 6.62 15.56 5.76
CA GLY A 123 8.01 15.14 5.63
C GLY A 123 8.92 16.28 5.21
N ILE A 124 8.48 17.14 4.28
CA ILE A 124 9.23 18.33 3.86
C ILE A 124 9.33 19.36 5.00
N ILE A 125 8.26 19.58 5.76
CA ILE A 125 8.22 20.63 6.80
C ILE A 125 8.97 20.20 8.06
N VAL A 126 8.72 18.99 8.56
CA VAL A 126 9.22 18.52 9.86
C VAL A 126 10.33 17.46 9.77
N ASP A 127 10.83 17.20 8.56
CA ASP A 127 11.98 16.31 8.24
C ASP A 127 11.95 14.95 8.96
N LEU A 128 10.80 14.27 8.90
CA LEU A 128 10.57 12.97 9.54
C LEU A 128 10.91 12.94 11.05
N SER A 129 10.79 14.05 11.77
CA SER A 129 10.91 14.06 13.24
C SER A 129 9.74 13.33 13.91
N LYS A 130 9.75 13.18 15.24
CA LYS A 130 8.61 12.63 16.00
C LYS A 130 7.29 13.38 15.71
N LEU A 131 7.35 14.66 15.31
CA LEU A 131 6.17 15.43 14.91
C LEU A 131 5.50 14.92 13.63
N TRP A 132 6.23 14.16 12.81
CA TRP A 132 5.72 13.56 11.57
C TRP A 132 4.84 12.33 11.82
N VAL A 133 5.04 11.64 12.95
CA VAL A 133 4.40 10.35 13.26
C VAL A 133 2.88 10.37 13.15
N PRO A 134 2.16 11.37 13.70
CA PRO A 134 0.70 11.40 13.58
C PRO A 134 0.21 11.47 12.13
N VAL A 135 1.00 12.04 11.22
CA VAL A 135 0.65 12.07 9.79
C VAL A 135 1.03 10.76 9.12
N GLY A 136 2.24 10.27 9.38
CA GLY A 136 2.70 8.99 8.84
C GLY A 136 1.79 7.82 9.23
N VAL A 137 1.26 7.81 10.46
CA VAL A 137 0.37 6.72 10.89
C VAL A 137 -0.98 6.74 10.16
N ILE A 138 -1.47 7.91 9.72
CA ILE A 138 -2.71 8.00 8.92
C ILE A 138 -2.48 7.35 7.56
N HIS A 139 -1.28 7.48 6.97
CA HIS A 139 -0.92 6.81 5.72
C HIS A 139 -1.00 5.28 5.87
N ASN A 140 -0.35 4.72 6.89
CA ASN A 140 -0.41 3.28 7.17
C ASN A 140 -1.82 2.83 7.56
N ALA A 141 -2.59 3.68 8.24
CA ALA A 141 -3.99 3.38 8.59
C ALA A 141 -4.85 3.25 7.33
N ALA A 142 -4.64 4.08 6.30
CA ALA A 142 -5.37 3.97 5.04
C ALA A 142 -5.06 2.66 4.30
N GLU A 143 -3.82 2.17 4.37
CA GLU A 143 -3.44 0.83 3.87
C GLU A 143 -4.17 -0.29 4.62
N LEU A 144 -4.11 -0.24 5.94
CA LEU A 144 -4.80 -1.19 6.80
C LEU A 144 -6.31 -1.19 6.53
N MET A 145 -6.91 -0.03 6.28
CA MET A 145 -8.33 0.13 5.96
C MET A 145 -8.72 -0.63 4.68
N PHE A 146 -8.02 -0.41 3.56
CA PHE A 146 -8.39 -1.13 2.33
C PHE A 146 -8.02 -2.61 2.39
N LEU A 147 -6.92 -3.00 3.07
CA LEU A 147 -6.59 -4.41 3.29
C LEU A 147 -7.68 -5.13 4.10
N TRP A 148 -8.14 -4.51 5.19
CA TRP A 148 -9.25 -5.03 5.98
C TRP A 148 -10.49 -5.18 5.12
N LEU A 149 -10.83 -4.16 4.32
CA LEU A 149 -11.99 -4.19 3.43
C LEU A 149 -11.92 -5.37 2.44
N LEU A 150 -10.75 -5.65 1.86
CA LEU A 150 -10.53 -6.79 0.98
C LEU A 150 -10.69 -8.13 1.72
N PHE A 151 -10.18 -8.23 2.95
CA PHE A 151 -10.34 -9.43 3.78
C PHE A 151 -11.79 -9.67 4.24
N THR A 152 -12.64 -8.64 4.24
CA THR A 152 -14.06 -8.73 4.61
C THR A 152 -15.00 -8.66 3.40
N GLY A 153 -14.53 -9.07 2.21
CA GLY A 153 -15.38 -9.22 1.03
C GLY A 153 -15.84 -7.89 0.42
N GLY A 154 -15.10 -6.80 0.64
CA GLY A 154 -15.43 -5.48 0.10
C GLY A 154 -16.43 -4.69 0.94
N ARG A 155 -16.77 -5.15 2.15
CA ARG A 155 -17.78 -4.52 3.02
C ARG A 155 -17.24 -4.28 4.43
N VAL A 156 -17.71 -3.19 5.05
CA VAL A 156 -17.51 -2.94 6.49
C VAL A 156 -18.68 -3.56 7.23
N ALA A 157 -18.53 -4.82 7.65
CA ALA A 157 -19.61 -5.58 8.30
C ALA A 157 -19.79 -5.26 9.79
N SER A 158 -18.81 -4.62 10.43
CA SER A 158 -18.80 -4.39 11.88
C SER A 158 -18.45 -2.94 12.22
N ASN A 159 -19.21 -2.36 13.14
CA ASN A 159 -18.91 -1.05 13.75
C ASN A 159 -17.56 -1.04 14.49
N PHE A 160 -17.01 -2.22 14.82
CA PHE A 160 -15.68 -2.35 15.43
C PHE A 160 -14.54 -1.94 14.48
N TYR A 161 -14.80 -1.84 13.17
CA TYR A 161 -13.82 -1.43 12.18
C TYR A 161 -13.15 -0.09 12.51
N PHE A 162 -13.92 0.97 12.75
CA PHE A 162 -13.35 2.30 13.02
C PHE A 162 -12.61 2.40 14.37
N PRO A 163 -13.15 1.88 15.49
CA PRO A 163 -12.40 1.79 16.74
C PRO A 163 -11.09 1.01 16.62
N ALA A 164 -11.06 -0.09 15.86
CA ALA A 164 -9.84 -0.88 15.67
C ALA A 164 -8.74 -0.07 14.96
N ILE A 165 -9.09 0.68 13.90
CA ILE A 165 -8.16 1.59 13.23
C ILE A 165 -7.68 2.70 14.18
N GLY A 166 -8.57 3.28 14.99
CA GLY A 166 -8.21 4.29 16.00
C GLY A 166 -7.26 3.75 17.07
N ILE A 167 -7.51 2.55 17.59
CA ILE A 167 -6.64 1.87 18.56
C ILE A 167 -5.25 1.61 17.95
N TYR A 168 -5.21 1.15 16.70
CA TYR A 168 -3.96 0.97 15.96
C TYR A 168 -3.16 2.27 15.88
N MET A 169 -3.80 3.37 15.45
CA MET A 169 -3.14 4.67 15.33
C MET A 169 -2.59 5.18 16.66
N ILE A 170 -3.40 5.13 17.72
CA ILE A 170 -2.99 5.57 19.07
C ILE A 170 -1.81 4.73 19.56
N THR A 171 -1.86 3.42 19.36
CA THR A 171 -0.80 2.50 19.79
C THR A 171 0.51 2.80 19.08
N VAL A 172 0.49 3.01 17.76
CA VAL A 172 1.69 3.33 16.98
C VAL A 172 2.26 4.68 17.41
N VAL A 173 1.43 5.72 17.52
CA VAL A 173 1.88 7.05 17.95
C VAL A 173 2.46 6.98 19.35
N ALA A 174 1.76 6.40 20.32
CA ALA A 174 2.23 6.27 21.69
C ALA A 174 3.58 5.53 21.74
N THR A 175 3.69 4.40 21.04
CA THR A 175 4.95 3.64 20.96
C THR A 175 6.08 4.51 20.44
N CYS A 176 5.88 5.23 19.32
CA CYS A 176 6.92 6.09 18.75
C CYS A 176 7.30 7.27 19.64
N MET A 177 6.37 7.76 20.47
CA MET A 177 6.67 8.85 21.41
C MET A 177 7.50 8.35 22.60
N TYR A 178 7.17 7.20 23.17
CA TYR A 178 7.82 6.65 24.36
C TYR A 178 9.10 5.86 24.09
N VAL A 179 9.21 5.24 22.91
CA VAL A 179 10.40 4.48 22.52
C VAL A 179 11.51 5.47 22.10
N PRO A 180 12.76 5.27 22.57
CA PRO A 180 13.88 6.12 22.17
C PRO A 180 14.37 5.79 20.76
N TRP A 181 14.99 6.78 20.12
CA TRP A 181 15.76 6.59 18.89
C TRP A 181 16.85 5.51 19.08
N PRO A 182 17.09 4.64 18.09
CA PRO A 182 16.46 4.54 16.76
C PRO A 182 15.26 3.58 16.72
N TYR A 183 14.89 2.99 17.85
CA TYR A 183 13.95 1.87 17.90
C TYR A 183 12.52 2.30 17.55
N ASP A 184 12.16 3.55 17.79
CA ASP A 184 10.87 4.14 17.40
C ASP A 184 10.73 4.22 15.88
N ALA A 185 11.76 4.70 15.18
CA ALA A 185 11.79 4.77 13.72
C ALA A 185 11.81 3.38 13.09
N VAL A 186 12.60 2.46 13.64
CA VAL A 186 12.62 1.04 13.20
C VAL A 186 11.25 0.41 13.40
N PHE A 187 10.62 0.58 14.56
CA PHE A 187 9.27 0.08 14.83
C PHE A 187 8.26 0.65 13.82
N PHE A 188 8.26 1.96 13.62
CA PHE A 188 7.35 2.63 12.70
C PHE A 188 7.53 2.11 11.27
N LYS A 189 8.77 2.02 10.79
CA LYS A 189 9.05 1.53 9.44
C LYS A 189 8.75 0.04 9.30
N ALA A 190 8.98 -0.78 10.33
CA ALA A 190 8.74 -2.21 10.30
C ALA A 190 7.26 -2.53 10.12
N GLN A 191 6.37 -1.87 10.87
CA GLN A 191 4.93 -2.10 10.70
C GLN A 191 4.43 -1.65 9.31
N GLY A 192 4.97 -0.56 8.76
CA GLY A 192 4.61 -0.09 7.42
C GLY A 192 5.02 -1.11 6.34
N LEU A 193 6.23 -1.65 6.43
CA LEU A 193 6.70 -2.71 5.54
C LEU A 193 5.84 -3.99 5.63
N VAL A 194 5.29 -4.32 6.80
CA VAL A 194 4.36 -5.46 6.93
C VAL A 194 3.12 -5.24 6.07
N LEU A 195 2.54 -4.03 6.11
CA LEU A 195 1.39 -3.66 5.30
C LEU A 195 1.74 -3.69 3.81
N ASP A 196 2.88 -3.11 3.42
CA ASP A 196 3.37 -3.11 2.04
C ASP A 196 3.51 -4.52 1.47
N PHE A 197 4.17 -5.44 2.18
CA PHE A 197 4.28 -6.83 1.73
C PHE A 197 2.93 -7.53 1.65
N MET A 198 2.02 -7.22 2.58
CA MET A 198 0.67 -7.79 2.59
C MET A 198 -0.13 -7.33 1.37
N ILE A 199 0.00 -6.06 0.95
CA ILE A 199 -0.62 -5.52 -0.26
C ILE A 199 -0.22 -6.32 -1.50
N ILE A 200 1.07 -6.61 -1.68
CA ILE A 200 1.56 -7.41 -2.81
C ILE A 200 0.92 -8.79 -2.84
N ILE A 201 0.90 -9.47 -1.70
CA ILE A 201 0.34 -10.82 -1.58
C ILE A 201 -1.16 -10.79 -1.90
N VAL A 202 -1.90 -9.86 -1.31
CA VAL A 202 -3.35 -9.76 -1.48
C VAL A 202 -3.72 -9.39 -2.92
N PHE A 203 -3.06 -8.41 -3.54
CA PHE A 203 -3.33 -8.07 -4.94
C PHE A 203 -2.98 -9.22 -5.90
N THR A 204 -1.88 -9.93 -5.64
CA THR A 204 -1.53 -11.12 -6.42
C THR A 204 -2.61 -12.20 -6.30
N GLN A 205 -3.09 -12.47 -5.08
CA GLN A 205 -4.16 -13.43 -4.84
C GLN A 205 -5.46 -13.05 -5.57
N ILE A 206 -5.87 -11.78 -5.50
CA ILE A 206 -7.06 -11.27 -6.19
C ILE A 206 -6.92 -11.42 -7.71
N ILE A 207 -5.76 -11.09 -8.29
CA ILE A 207 -5.51 -11.23 -9.72
C ILE A 207 -5.62 -12.70 -10.14
N LEU A 208 -4.99 -13.61 -9.40
CA LEU A 208 -4.99 -15.03 -9.72
C LEU A 208 -6.40 -15.63 -9.63
N GLU A 209 -7.13 -15.35 -8.54
CA GLU A 209 -8.50 -15.81 -8.36
C GLU A 209 -9.42 -15.24 -9.43
N THR A 210 -9.34 -13.92 -9.67
CA THR A 210 -10.17 -13.25 -10.68
C THR A 210 -9.92 -13.82 -12.06
N ARG A 211 -8.67 -14.06 -12.44
CA ARG A 211 -8.35 -14.68 -13.74
C ARG A 211 -8.83 -16.13 -13.84
N SER A 212 -8.71 -16.91 -12.78
CA SER A 212 -9.16 -18.32 -12.78
C SER A 212 -10.66 -18.39 -13.00
N ARG A 213 -11.44 -17.63 -12.21
CA ARG A 213 -12.90 -17.58 -12.31
C ARG A 213 -13.37 -16.96 -13.62
N PHE A 214 -12.68 -15.93 -14.09
CA PHE A 214 -12.98 -15.34 -15.39
C PHE A 214 -12.83 -16.34 -16.54
N LYS A 215 -11.80 -17.20 -16.49
CA LYS A 215 -11.59 -18.23 -17.51
C LYS A 215 -12.70 -19.30 -17.45
N GLU A 216 -13.09 -19.73 -16.26
CA GLU A 216 -14.21 -20.66 -16.05
C GLU A 216 -15.54 -20.07 -16.59
N ASP A 217 -15.83 -18.81 -16.26
CA ASP A 217 -17.04 -18.13 -16.70
C ASP A 217 -17.07 -17.95 -18.24
N ALA A 218 -15.96 -17.53 -18.84
CA ALA A 218 -15.85 -17.32 -20.29
C ALA A 218 -15.95 -18.62 -21.10
N GLU A 219 -15.52 -19.74 -20.54
CA GLU A 219 -15.69 -21.07 -21.15
C GLU A 219 -17.12 -21.60 -21.00
N SER A 220 -17.89 -21.09 -20.02
CA SER A 220 -19.26 -21.54 -19.71
C SER A 220 -20.38 -20.70 -20.32
N HIS A 221 -20.10 -19.48 -20.78
CA HIS A 221 -21.11 -18.54 -21.27
C HIS A 221 -20.71 -17.89 -22.61
N THR A 222 -21.63 -17.92 -23.58
CA THR A 222 -21.58 -17.07 -24.79
C THR A 222 -21.70 -15.59 -24.41
N PRO A 223 -20.98 -14.67 -25.08
CA PRO A 223 -21.09 -13.25 -24.78
C PRO A 223 -22.52 -12.77 -25.08
N ILE A 224 -23.19 -12.21 -24.07
CA ILE A 224 -24.48 -11.54 -24.26
C ILE A 224 -24.18 -10.13 -24.74
N ALA A 225 -24.24 -9.95 -26.06
CA ALA A 225 -24.59 -8.67 -26.65
C ALA A 225 -26.04 -8.32 -26.26
N ASP A 226 -26.33 -7.03 -26.16
CA ASP A 226 -27.67 -6.45 -26.05
C ASP A 226 -28.22 -6.23 -24.63
N LEU A 227 -27.60 -5.34 -23.86
CA LEU A 227 -28.28 -4.52 -22.86
C LEU A 227 -27.58 -3.15 -22.72
N GLU A 228 -27.78 -2.24 -23.68
CA GLU A 228 -27.46 -0.82 -23.50
C GLU A 228 -28.70 0.03 -23.84
N ASP A 229 -29.12 0.88 -22.89
CA ASP A 229 -30.05 1.99 -23.16
C ASP A 229 -29.36 3.00 -24.09
N GLU A 230 -30.05 3.46 -25.15
CA GLU A 230 -29.49 4.37 -26.17
C GLU A 230 -28.89 5.67 -25.58
N GLU A 231 -29.39 6.12 -24.42
CA GLU A 231 -28.94 7.32 -23.72
C GLU A 231 -27.48 7.25 -23.22
N ASP A 232 -27.00 6.04 -22.86
CA ASP A 232 -25.62 5.84 -22.39
C ASP A 232 -24.62 5.82 -23.56
N ARG A 233 -25.04 5.37 -24.75
CA ARG A 233 -24.22 5.37 -25.98
C ARG A 233 -23.89 6.78 -26.47
N GLU A 234 -24.84 7.71 -26.38
CA GLU A 234 -24.68 9.08 -26.86
C GLU A 234 -23.73 9.93 -25.97
N ARG A 235 -23.69 9.63 -24.66
CA ARG A 235 -22.73 10.24 -23.73
C ARG A 235 -21.29 9.75 -23.88
N LEU A 236 -21.12 8.47 -24.25
CA LEU A 236 -19.79 7.87 -24.45
C LEU A 236 -19.15 8.32 -25.77
N THR A 237 -19.94 8.45 -26.83
CA THR A 237 -19.47 8.86 -28.17
C THR A 237 -19.03 10.33 -28.23
N SER A 238 -19.65 11.23 -27.47
CA SER A 238 -19.28 12.66 -27.44
C SER A 238 -17.96 12.97 -26.71
N ARG A 239 -17.43 12.04 -25.89
CA ARG A 239 -16.18 12.21 -25.11
C ARG A 239 -14.95 11.49 -25.70
N ALA A 240 -15.13 10.68 -26.74
CA ALA A 240 -14.23 9.60 -27.15
C ALA A 240 -12.94 9.98 -27.92
N LYS A 241 -12.40 11.21 -27.85
CA LYS A 241 -11.23 11.58 -28.67
C LYS A 241 -9.86 11.57 -27.97
N LEU A 242 -9.78 11.40 -26.65
CA LEU A 242 -8.48 11.45 -25.95
C LEU A 242 -8.24 10.35 -24.89
N TYR A 243 -9.27 9.63 -24.44
CA TYR A 243 -9.16 8.69 -23.32
C TYR A 243 -9.81 7.34 -23.65
N PRO A 244 -9.33 6.22 -23.05
CA PRO A 244 -9.94 4.91 -23.26
C PRO A 244 -11.36 4.90 -22.71
N THR A 245 -12.32 4.44 -23.52
CA THR A 245 -13.72 4.24 -23.10
C THR A 245 -13.97 2.83 -22.59
N THR A 246 -13.09 1.89 -22.92
CA THR A 246 -13.19 0.47 -22.54
C THR A 246 -11.93 -0.02 -21.83
N VAL A 247 -12.09 -1.01 -20.97
CA VAL A 247 -11.00 -1.69 -20.26
C VAL A 247 -11.05 -3.20 -20.50
N ASP A 248 -9.88 -3.79 -20.73
CA ASP A 248 -9.70 -5.23 -20.89
C ASP A 248 -9.66 -5.91 -19.51
N HIS A 249 -10.84 -6.15 -18.93
CA HIS A 249 -10.97 -6.77 -17.62
C HIS A 249 -10.57 -8.26 -17.65
N PRO A 250 -9.79 -8.78 -16.67
CA PRO A 250 -9.37 -8.16 -15.41
C PRO A 250 -7.98 -7.51 -15.41
N LYS A 251 -7.42 -7.15 -16.57
CA LYS A 251 -6.02 -6.68 -16.68
C LYS A 251 -5.76 -5.37 -15.95
N GLN A 252 -6.76 -4.54 -15.68
CA GLN A 252 -6.56 -3.33 -14.89
C GLN A 252 -6.10 -3.62 -13.45
N LEU A 253 -6.36 -4.82 -12.93
CA LEU A 253 -5.90 -5.21 -11.59
C LEU A 253 -4.37 -5.30 -11.51
N TYR A 254 -3.67 -5.51 -12.63
CA TYR A 254 -2.21 -5.46 -12.67
C TYR A 254 -1.66 -4.06 -12.34
N ILE A 255 -2.45 -3.01 -12.54
CA ILE A 255 -2.05 -1.63 -12.21
C ILE A 255 -1.93 -1.48 -10.69
N LEU A 256 -2.87 -2.07 -9.92
CA LEU A 256 -2.78 -2.11 -8.45
C LEU A 256 -1.54 -2.86 -7.98
N LEU A 257 -1.26 -4.02 -8.56
CA LEU A 257 -0.06 -4.80 -8.24
C LEU A 257 1.21 -4.03 -8.59
N ALA A 258 1.27 -3.40 -9.76
CA ALA A 258 2.41 -2.59 -10.18
C ALA A 258 2.63 -1.39 -9.23
N ALA A 259 1.56 -0.69 -8.84
CA ALA A 259 1.62 0.40 -7.87
C ALA A 259 2.21 -0.09 -6.54
N GLY A 260 1.67 -1.19 -5.99
CA GLY A 260 2.20 -1.84 -4.80
C GLY A 260 3.68 -2.20 -4.94
N ILE A 261 4.10 -2.79 -6.06
CA ILE A 261 5.50 -3.20 -6.31
C ILE A 261 6.44 -1.98 -6.26
N PHE A 262 6.11 -0.89 -6.95
CA PHE A 262 6.94 0.33 -6.87
C PHE A 262 6.99 0.88 -5.44
N HIS A 263 5.86 0.86 -4.72
CA HIS A 263 5.80 1.30 -3.32
C HIS A 263 6.76 0.50 -2.42
N ILE A 264 6.61 -0.83 -2.39
CA ILE A 264 7.45 -1.69 -1.54
C ILE A 264 8.93 -1.66 -1.97
N LEU A 265 9.23 -1.53 -3.26
CA LEU A 265 10.62 -1.43 -3.75
C LEU A 265 11.31 -0.19 -3.19
N GLY A 266 10.64 0.98 -3.27
CA GLY A 266 11.16 2.21 -2.68
C GLY A 266 11.36 2.09 -1.18
N ASN A 267 10.36 1.58 -0.47
CA ASN A 267 10.43 1.38 0.99
C ASN A 267 11.54 0.41 1.38
N THR A 268 11.70 -0.70 0.66
CA THR A 268 12.71 -1.72 0.93
C THR A 268 14.11 -1.19 0.66
N ILE A 269 14.35 -0.59 -0.51
CA ILE A 269 15.68 -0.08 -0.90
C ILE A 269 16.14 1.05 0.03
N SER A 270 15.25 2.00 0.37
CA SER A 270 15.57 3.06 1.33
C SER A 270 15.82 2.54 2.75
N THR A 271 15.21 1.41 3.14
CA THR A 271 15.45 0.79 4.44
C THR A 271 16.80 0.06 4.47
N ILE A 272 17.11 -0.70 3.42
CA ILE A 272 18.37 -1.48 3.34
C ILE A 272 19.58 -0.55 3.27
N PHE A 273 19.46 0.55 2.52
CA PHE A 273 20.51 1.53 2.30
C PHE A 273 20.14 2.88 2.92
N SER A 274 19.87 2.89 4.23
CA SER A 274 19.42 4.07 4.98
C SER A 274 20.37 5.27 4.91
N ASP A 275 21.68 5.02 4.77
CA ASP A 275 22.72 6.04 4.70
C ASP A 275 22.99 6.57 3.27
N SER A 276 22.24 6.07 2.27
CA SER A 276 22.48 6.34 0.84
C SER A 276 21.53 7.37 0.25
N PHE A 277 22.07 8.50 -0.21
CA PHE A 277 21.27 9.53 -0.88
C PHE A 277 20.57 9.01 -2.13
N LYS A 278 21.21 8.11 -2.89
CA LYS A 278 20.62 7.49 -4.08
C LYS A 278 19.41 6.63 -3.73
N ALA A 279 19.44 5.91 -2.61
CA ALA A 279 18.32 5.10 -2.15
C ALA A 279 17.14 5.97 -1.72
N LEU A 280 17.41 7.12 -1.08
CA LEU A 280 16.39 8.11 -0.75
C LEU A 280 15.73 8.73 -2.01
N LEU A 281 16.53 9.11 -3.01
CA LEU A 281 16.00 9.61 -4.29
C LEU A 281 15.17 8.55 -5.02
N PHE A 282 15.62 7.30 -5.00
CA PHE A 282 14.87 6.18 -5.56
C PHE A 282 13.51 6.03 -4.86
N PHE A 283 13.48 6.08 -3.52
CA PHE A 283 12.25 6.05 -2.74
C PHE A 283 11.27 7.16 -3.14
N HIS A 284 11.72 8.41 -3.25
CA HIS A 284 10.84 9.51 -3.69
C HIS A 284 10.33 9.28 -5.12
N THR A 285 11.18 8.77 -6.01
CA THR A 285 10.82 8.47 -7.39
C THR A 285 9.75 7.39 -7.48
N THR A 286 9.84 6.31 -6.69
CA THR A 286 8.81 5.27 -6.72
C THR A 286 7.47 5.75 -6.19
N TYR A 287 7.46 6.70 -5.26
CA TYR A 287 6.23 7.36 -4.81
C TYR A 287 5.60 8.21 -5.93
N SER A 288 6.42 8.87 -6.74
CA SER A 288 5.94 9.57 -7.95
C SER A 288 5.38 8.64 -9.04
N ILE A 289 5.51 7.32 -8.90
CA ILE A 289 4.99 6.33 -9.85
C ILE A 289 3.80 5.56 -9.23
N SER A 290 3.95 5.06 -8.01
CA SER A 290 2.95 4.23 -7.32
C SER A 290 1.59 4.90 -7.22
N PHE A 291 1.55 6.13 -6.70
CA PHE A 291 0.29 6.82 -6.43
C PHE A 291 -0.43 7.30 -7.70
N PRO A 292 0.27 7.75 -8.75
CA PRO A 292 -0.36 7.92 -10.05
C PRO A 292 -0.94 6.64 -10.66
N LEU A 293 -0.31 5.48 -10.46
CA LEU A 293 -0.87 4.19 -10.90
C LEU A 293 -2.15 3.85 -10.13
N TYR A 294 -2.19 4.07 -8.81
CA TYR A 294 -3.43 3.92 -8.03
C TYR A 294 -4.55 4.85 -8.54
N ALA A 295 -4.24 6.12 -8.82
CA ALA A 295 -5.22 7.06 -9.37
C ALA A 295 -5.68 6.63 -10.77
N TYR A 296 -4.77 6.13 -11.61
CA TYR A 296 -5.09 5.64 -12.94
C TYR A 296 -5.97 4.39 -12.90
N TYR A 297 -5.73 3.49 -11.95
CA TYR A 297 -6.65 2.38 -11.69
C TYR A 297 -8.06 2.89 -11.36
N ILE A 298 -8.21 3.86 -10.44
CA ILE A 298 -9.51 4.45 -10.10
C ILE A 298 -10.15 5.09 -11.34
N TYR A 299 -9.37 5.79 -12.16
CA TYR A 299 -9.88 6.36 -13.40
C TYR A 299 -10.52 5.29 -14.30
N LEU A 300 -9.81 4.19 -14.57
CA LEU A 300 -10.34 3.08 -15.37
C LEU A 300 -11.58 2.46 -14.74
N GLU A 301 -11.59 2.34 -13.42
CA GLU A 301 -12.71 1.76 -12.70
C GLU A 301 -13.96 2.63 -12.70
N THR A 302 -13.82 3.95 -12.83
CA THR A 302 -14.93 4.91 -12.74
C THR A 302 -15.38 5.45 -14.10
N HIS A 303 -14.54 5.37 -15.13
CA HIS A 303 -14.80 5.95 -16.45
C HIS A 303 -14.88 4.92 -17.58
N CYS A 304 -14.22 3.77 -17.45
CA CYS A 304 -14.18 2.77 -18.51
C CYS A 304 -15.18 1.65 -18.25
N GLN A 305 -15.95 1.33 -19.28
CA GLN A 305 -16.75 0.12 -19.32
C GLN A 305 -15.86 -1.09 -19.57
N SER A 306 -16.27 -2.26 -19.09
CA SER A 306 -15.65 -3.50 -19.53
C SER A 306 -16.23 -3.91 -20.88
N ILE A 307 -15.48 -4.69 -21.65
CA ILE A 307 -16.01 -5.43 -22.79
C ILE A 307 -17.11 -6.43 -22.32
N MET A 308 -17.08 -6.79 -21.04
CA MET A 308 -18.05 -7.68 -20.41
C MET A 308 -19.22 -6.90 -19.78
N PRO A 309 -20.40 -7.53 -19.61
CA PRO A 309 -21.57 -6.88 -19.01
C PRO A 309 -21.34 -6.30 -17.60
N GLN A 310 -20.37 -6.85 -16.86
CA GLN A 310 -20.01 -6.40 -15.52
C GLN A 310 -18.54 -6.66 -15.23
N LYS A 311 -17.87 -5.72 -14.54
CA LYS A 311 -16.52 -5.91 -13.99
C LYS A 311 -16.63 -6.69 -12.69
N ARG A 312 -16.20 -7.95 -12.68
CA ARG A 312 -16.28 -8.86 -11.53
C ARG A 312 -14.89 -9.12 -10.96
N ILE A 313 -14.65 -8.64 -9.75
CA ILE A 313 -13.38 -8.85 -9.05
C ILE A 313 -13.61 -9.92 -7.99
N TYR A 314 -12.96 -11.08 -8.13
CA TYR A 314 -13.14 -12.19 -7.21
C TYR A 314 -12.14 -12.06 -6.05
N LEU A 315 -12.68 -11.91 -4.84
CA LEU A 315 -11.89 -11.79 -3.62
C LEU A 315 -11.63 -13.17 -3.02
N VAL A 316 -10.40 -13.41 -2.58
CA VAL A 316 -10.03 -14.70 -1.98
C VAL A 316 -10.59 -14.81 -0.56
N ARG A 317 -11.36 -15.87 -0.31
CA ARG A 317 -11.76 -16.25 1.05
C ARG A 317 -10.53 -16.45 1.92
N THR A 318 -10.34 -15.52 2.85
CA THR A 318 -9.19 -15.54 3.74
C THR A 318 -9.59 -16.25 5.03
N GLU A 319 -9.43 -17.57 5.04
CA GLU A 319 -9.54 -18.36 6.27
C GLU A 319 -8.54 -17.84 7.32
N LYS A 320 -8.90 -17.89 8.61
CA LYS A 320 -8.07 -17.32 9.70
C LYS A 320 -6.60 -17.77 9.66
N TRP A 321 -6.33 -19.03 9.34
CA TRP A 321 -4.96 -19.54 9.25
C TRP A 321 -4.16 -18.94 8.09
N ARG A 322 -4.81 -18.60 6.97
CA ARG A 322 -4.17 -17.92 5.83
C ARG A 322 -3.78 -16.51 6.23
N LEU A 323 -4.69 -15.78 6.89
CA LEU A 323 -4.40 -14.44 7.40
C LEU A 323 -3.21 -14.46 8.37
N ILE A 324 -3.22 -15.38 9.35
CA ILE A 324 -2.11 -15.55 10.30
C ILE A 324 -0.80 -15.86 9.56
N THR A 325 -0.84 -16.74 8.56
CA THR A 325 0.33 -17.10 7.73
C THR A 325 0.88 -15.88 6.99
N ILE A 326 0.02 -15.08 6.35
CA ILE A 326 0.40 -13.86 5.64
C ILE A 326 1.03 -12.86 6.61
N ILE A 327 0.41 -12.61 7.77
CA ILE A 327 0.94 -11.68 8.78
C ILE A 327 2.33 -12.12 9.27
N LEU A 328 2.50 -13.40 9.62
CA LEU A 328 3.77 -13.94 10.08
C LEU A 328 4.86 -13.82 9.01
N PHE A 329 4.52 -14.13 7.76
CA PHE A 329 5.43 -14.04 6.62
C PHE A 329 5.82 -12.58 6.36
N CYS A 330 4.86 -11.66 6.24
CA CYS A 330 5.15 -10.23 6.06
C CYS A 330 5.97 -9.64 7.21
N THR A 331 5.72 -10.08 8.44
CA THR A 331 6.53 -9.69 9.62
C THR A 331 7.97 -10.19 9.47
N ALA A 332 8.16 -11.45 9.07
CA ALA A 332 9.50 -11.99 8.84
C ALA A 332 10.24 -11.21 7.72
N PHE A 333 9.56 -10.90 6.61
CA PHE A 333 10.16 -10.12 5.52
C PHE A 333 10.50 -8.69 5.93
N SER A 334 9.61 -8.02 6.66
CA SER A 334 9.87 -6.70 7.22
C SER A 334 11.12 -6.69 8.12
N LEU A 335 11.24 -7.66 9.02
CA LEU A 335 12.41 -7.80 9.89
C LEU A 335 13.69 -8.16 9.11
N ILE A 336 13.61 -9.02 8.09
CA ILE A 336 14.75 -9.30 7.22
C ILE A 336 15.25 -8.01 6.56
N THR A 337 14.35 -7.19 6.04
CA THR A 337 14.69 -5.89 5.44
C THR A 337 15.40 -4.97 6.44
N MET A 338 14.91 -4.89 7.69
CA MET A 338 15.53 -4.10 8.77
C MET A 338 16.89 -4.64 9.24
N ARG A 339 17.15 -5.92 9.04
CA ARG A 339 18.39 -6.56 9.49
C ARG A 339 19.60 -6.16 8.65
N PHE A 340 19.42 -5.92 7.35
CA PHE A 340 20.52 -5.58 6.44
C PHE A 340 21.37 -4.36 6.87
N PRO A 341 20.78 -3.18 7.19
CA PRO A 341 21.57 -2.03 7.61
C PRO A 341 22.35 -2.31 8.90
N ILE A 342 21.72 -2.98 9.88
CA ILE A 342 22.35 -3.38 11.14
C ILE A 342 23.59 -4.25 10.91
N MET A 343 23.49 -5.25 10.02
CA MET A 343 24.62 -6.15 9.72
C MET A 343 25.76 -5.39 9.02
N SER A 344 25.42 -4.47 8.12
CA SER A 344 26.39 -3.59 7.45
C SER A 344 27.17 -2.74 8.46
N ASP A 345 26.50 -2.17 9.46
CA ASP A 345 27.15 -1.32 10.46
C ASP A 345 28.00 -2.11 11.44
N ILE A 346 27.58 -3.32 11.81
CA ILE A 346 28.41 -4.24 12.60
C ILE A 346 29.70 -4.56 11.85
N GLU A 347 29.64 -4.79 10.54
CA GLU A 347 30.82 -5.07 9.74
C GLU A 347 31.75 -3.85 9.64
N LYS A 348 31.20 -2.65 9.42
CA LYS A 348 31.97 -1.40 9.42
C LYS A 348 32.67 -1.16 10.77
N SER A 349 32.04 -1.48 11.90
CA SER A 349 32.64 -1.25 13.23
C SER A 349 33.84 -2.15 13.57
N LYS A 350 34.11 -3.18 12.76
CA LYS A 350 35.26 -4.09 12.94
C LYS A 350 36.54 -3.60 12.25
N HIS A 351 36.44 -2.59 11.41
CA HIS A 351 37.53 -2.00 10.62
C HIS A 351 37.76 -0.56 11.05
#